data_AF-A0A950TPD1-F1
#
_entry.id   AF-A0A950TPD1-F1
#
_cell.length_a   1.000
_cell.length_b   1.000
_cell.length_c   1.000
_cell.angle_alpha   90.00
_cell.angle_beta   90.00
_cell.angle_gamma   90.00
#
_symmetry.space_group_name_H-M   'P 1'
#
loop_
_entity.id
_entity.type
_entity.pdbx_description
1 polymer ?
#
loop_
_entity_poly.entity_id
_entity_poly.type
_entity_poly.pdbx_seq_one_letter_code
_entity_poly.pdbx_strand_id
1 'polypeptide(L)' 'MALVPMVVEQTSRGERAFDIYSRLLKDSIIFI' A
#
# COMPACT_ATOMS: atom_id res chain seq x y z
N MET A 1 -6.53 -18.85 -3.61
CA MET A 1 -5.84 -17.71 -2.97
C MET A 1 -6.25 -16.45 -3.69
N ALA A 2 -6.77 -15.44 -2.99
CA ALA A 2 -7.07 -14.15 -3.60
C ALA A 2 -5.76 -13.37 -3.77
N LEU A 3 -5.50 -12.86 -4.98
CA LEU A 3 -4.34 -12.00 -5.24
C LEU A 3 -4.64 -10.60 -4.72
N VAL A 4 -3.83 -10.13 -3.78
CA VAL A 4 -3.91 -8.73 -3.30
C VAL A 4 -3.05 -7.88 -4.23
N PRO A 5 -3.58 -6.79 -4.81
CA PRO A 5 -2.82 -5.95 -5.70
C PRO A 5 -1.71 -5.21 -4.95
N MET A 6 -0.55 -5.12 -5.61
CA MET A 6 0.59 -4.33 -5.17
C MET A 6 0.54 -2.97 -5.87
N VAL A 7 0.86 -1.92 -5.13
CA VAL A 7 0.83 -0.52 -5.57
C VAL A 7 2.22 0.07 -5.33
N VAL A 8 2.69 0.88 -6.28
CA VAL A 8 3.96 1.61 -6.15
C VAL A 8 3.66 3.06 -5.79
N GLU A 9 4.20 3.53 -4.68
CA GLU A 9 4.11 4.91 -4.23
C GLU A 9 5.43 5.64 -4.54
N GLN A 10 5.33 6.79 -5.22
CA GLN A 10 6.47 7.64 -5.50
C GLN A 10 6.71 8.59 -4.31
N THR A 11 7.91 8.56 -3.74
CA THR A 11 8.35 9.46 -2.67
C THR A 11 9.53 10.29 -3.16
N SER A 12 9.84 11.39 -2.46
CA SER A 12 11.03 12.20 -2.77
C SER A 12 12.36 11.44 -2.69
N ARG A 13 12.37 10.26 -2.07
CA ARG A 13 13.54 9.37 -1.96
C ARG A 13 13.52 8.19 -2.95
N GLY A 14 12.53 8.13 -3.84
CA GLY A 14 12.36 7.04 -4.81
C GLY A 14 11.00 6.33 -4.70
N GLU A 15 10.90 5.15 -5.32
CA GLU A 15 9.69 4.34 -5.35
C GLU A 15 9.63 3.36 -4.18
N ARG A 16 8.45 3.21 -3.58
CA ARG A 16 8.21 2.23 -2.52
C ARG A 16 6.95 1.44 -2.83
N ALA A 17 7.07 0.12 -2.84
CA ALA A 17 5.95 -0.74 -3.13
C ALA A 17 5.24 -1.21 -1.85
N PHE A 18 3.92 -1.25 -1.90
CA PHE A 18 3.03 -1.65 -0.81
C PHE A 18 1.94 -2.57 -1.37
N ASP A 19 1.42 -3.50 -0.58
CA ASP A 19 0.08 -4.01 -0.86
C ASP A 19 -0.97 -2.93 -0.57
N ILE A 20 -2.14 -3.05 -1.21
CA ILE A 20 -3.22 -2.06 -1.08
C ILE A 20 -3.64 -1.83 0.39
N TYR A 21 -3.61 -2.85 1.25
CA TYR A 21 -4.01 -2.72 2.65
C TYR A 21 -2.95 -2.01 3.47
N SER A 22 -1.67 -2.36 3.32
CA SER A 22 -0.56 -1.64 3.98
C SER A 22 -0.51 -0.17 3.56
N ARG A 23 -0.81 0.15 2.29
CA ARG A 23 -0.87 1.54 1.83
C ARG A 23 -1.98 2.35 2.52
N LEU A 24 -3.12 1.73 2.78
CA LEU A 24 -4.27 2.35 3.45
C LEU A 24 -4.06 2.43 4.96
N LEU A 25 -3.43 1.42 5.56
CA LEU A 25 -3.02 1.44 6.98
C LEU A 25 -2.01 2.55 7.26
N LYS A 26 -1.12 2.87 6.31
CA LYS A 26 -0.21 4.04 6.41
C LYS A 26 -0.98 5.35 6.60
N ASP A 27 -2.17 5.46 6.01
CA ASP A 27 -3.08 6.60 6.16
C ASP A 27 -4.09 6.39 7.31
N SER A 28 -3.85 5.41 8.19
CA SER A 28 -4.71 5.02 9.32
C SER A 28 -6.12 4.56 8.93
N ILE A 29 -6.29 4.03 7.71
CA ILE A 29 -7.56 3.47 7.23
C ILE A 29 -7.56 1.95 7.50
N ILE A 30 -8.47 1.50 8.36
CA ILE A 30 -8.61 0.09 8.77
C ILE A 30 -9.90 -0.48 8.20
N PHE A 31 -9.82 -1.67 7.59
CA PHE A 31 -10.98 -2.44 7.15
C PHE A 31 -11.31 -3.52 8.20
N ILE A 32 -12.57 -3.64 8.56
CA ILE A 32 -13.13 -4.68 9.47
C ILE A 32 -14.07 -5.57 8.66
#